data_AF-A0A1V5S1S7-F1
#
_entry.id   AF-A0A1V5S1S7-F1
#
_cell.length_a   1.000
_cell.length_b   1.000
_cell.length_c   1.000
_cell.angle_alpha   90.00
_cell.angle_beta   90.00
_cell.angle_gamma   90.00
#
_symmetry.space_group_name_H-M   'P 1'
#
loop_
_entity.id
_entity.type
_entity.pdbx_description
1 polymer ?
#
loop_
_entity_poly.entity_id
_entity_poly.type
_entity_poly.pdbx_seq_one_letter_code
_entity_poly.pdbx_strand_id
1 'polypeptide(L)'
;MQKLIYCKFLDHEGSPRGRNYTYLSDTEVQVGDFVEVEVAREASSDPEPKRKKVVVTKTDLKPENIHGYETFKDKIKKIKGLWKDEVITDEANTDQMD
;
A
#
# COMPACT_ATOMS: atom_id res chain seq x y z
N MET A 1 4.10 -8.10 15.43
CA MET A 1 3.41 -9.36 15.10
C MET A 1 3.12 -9.31 13.62
N GLN A 2 3.62 -10.24 12.81
CA GLN A 2 3.45 -10.19 11.36
C GLN A 2 2.08 -10.71 10.96
N LYS A 3 1.35 -9.92 10.19
CA LYS A 3 0.03 -10.28 9.66
C LYS A 3 0.05 -10.30 8.14
N LEU A 4 -0.71 -11.21 7.55
CA LEU A 4 -0.97 -11.23 6.12
C LEU A 4 -2.22 -10.40 5.83
N ILE A 5 -2.12 -9.53 4.83
CA ILE A 5 -3.19 -8.65 4.41
C ILE A 5 -3.40 -8.75 2.90
N TYR A 6 -4.61 -8.48 2.45
CA TYR A 6 -4.90 -8.24 1.04
C TYR A 6 -5.00 -6.75 0.80
N CYS A 7 -4.32 -6.31 -0.25
CA CYS A 7 -4.39 -4.94 -0.73
C CYS A 7 -4.83 -4.91 -2.20
N LYS A 8 -5.42 -3.79 -2.61
CA LYS A 8 -5.68 -3.48 -4.01
C LYS A 8 -5.02 -2.17 -4.41
N PHE A 9 -4.53 -2.13 -5.64
CA PHE A 9 -4.11 -0.88 -6.26
C PHE A 9 -5.32 -0.02 -6.55
N LEU A 10 -5.10 1.28 -6.43
CA LEU A 10 -6.10 2.28 -6.76
C LEU A 10 -6.00 2.62 -8.24
N ASP A 11 -7.12 2.90 -8.87
CA ASP A 11 -7.14 3.56 -10.18
C ASP A 11 -7.00 5.09 -10.04
N HIS A 12 -7.04 5.81 -11.16
CA HIS A 12 -6.91 7.26 -11.24
C HIS A 12 -7.94 8.06 -10.41
N GLU A 13 -9.12 7.50 -10.13
CA GLU A 13 -10.17 8.09 -9.30
C GLU A 13 -10.00 7.73 -7.82
N GLY A 14 -8.95 6.99 -7.46
CA GLY A 14 -8.68 6.55 -6.09
C GLY A 14 -9.50 5.32 -5.66
N SER A 15 -10.21 4.67 -6.58
CA SER A 15 -11.02 3.48 -6.28
C SER A 15 -10.22 2.17 -6.36
N PRO A 16 -10.47 1.16 -5.50
CA PRO A 16 -9.77 -0.11 -5.54
C PRO A 16 -10.10 -0.92 -6.79
N ARG A 17 -9.11 -1.18 -7.65
CA ARG A 17 -9.29 -1.90 -8.91
C ARG A 17 -8.36 -3.11 -9.04
N GLY A 18 -8.78 -4.09 -9.83
CA GLY A 18 -7.98 -5.27 -10.16
C GLY A 18 -7.98 -6.37 -9.10
N ARG A 19 -6.89 -7.14 -9.05
CA ARG A 19 -6.72 -8.32 -8.20
C ARG A 19 -6.30 -7.94 -6.77
N ASN A 20 -6.61 -8.80 -5.80
CA ASN A 20 -6.05 -8.69 -4.46
C ASN A 20 -4.60 -9.18 -4.48
N TYR A 21 -3.72 -8.41 -3.87
CA TYR A 21 -2.31 -8.74 -3.69
C TYR A 21 -2.04 -9.00 -2.22
N THR A 22 -1.28 -10.06 -1.93
CA THR A 22 -0.90 -10.42 -0.57
C THR A 22 0.34 -9.65 -0.15
N TYR A 23 0.28 -9.03 1.03
CA TYR A 23 1.42 -8.38 1.67
C TYR A 23 1.53 -8.81 3.13
N LEU A 24 2.75 -8.68 3.66
CA LEU A 24 3.04 -8.78 5.08
C LEU A 24 2.99 -7.39 5.71
N SER A 25 2.35 -7.29 6.87
CA SER A 25 2.34 -6.09 7.70
C SER A 25 2.95 -6.38 9.07
N ASP A 26 3.95 -5.58 9.44
CA ASP A 26 4.48 -5.53 10.81
C ASP A 26 3.73 -4.49 11.68
N THR A 27 2.92 -3.63 11.05
CA THR A 27 2.12 -2.57 11.68
C THR A 27 0.64 -2.98 11.76
N GLU A 28 -0.07 -2.45 12.75
CA GLU A 28 -1.53 -2.59 12.81
C GLU A 28 -2.20 -1.77 11.70
N VAL A 29 -3.02 -2.44 10.90
CA VAL A 29 -3.76 -1.85 9.78
C VAL A 29 -5.18 -2.38 9.80
N GLN A 30 -6.12 -1.61 9.27
CA GLN A 30 -7.54 -1.94 9.18
C GLN A 30 -8.00 -1.96 7.73
N VAL A 31 -9.13 -2.62 7.47
CA VAL A 31 -9.76 -2.58 6.14
C VAL A 31 -10.18 -1.15 5.82
N GLY A 32 -9.78 -0.65 4.67
CA GLY A 32 -9.97 0.74 4.25
C GLY A 32 -8.74 1.62 4.43
N ASP A 33 -7.72 1.19 5.20
CA ASP A 33 -6.49 1.95 5.34
C ASP A 33 -5.71 2.00 4.02
N PHE A 34 -5.10 3.15 3.76
CA PHE A 34 -4.13 3.28 2.69
C PHE A 34 -2.73 2.96 3.22
N VAL A 35 -1.99 2.12 2.51
CA VAL A 35 -0.64 1.70 2.88
C VAL A 35 0.32 1.89 1.70
N GLU A 36 1.59 2.06 2.04
CA GLU A 36 2.67 2.17 1.06
C GLU A 36 3.31 0.80 0.79
N VAL A 37 3.45 0.44 -0.48
CA VAL A 37 4.14 -0.79 -0.92
C VAL A 37 5.22 -0.50 -1.95
N GLU A 38 6.29 -1.29 -1.91
CA GLU A 38 7.32 -1.29 -2.96
C GLU A 38 7.00 -2.33 -4.04
N VAL A 39 6.66 -1.85 -5.24
CA VAL A 39 6.59 -2.70 -6.43
C VAL A 39 7.96 -2.74 -7.09
N ALA A 40 8.46 -3.97 -7.32
CA ALA A 40 9.70 -4.15 -8.07
C ALA A 40 9.40 -3.83 -9.54
N ARG A 41 10.32 -3.13 -10.20
CA ARG A 41 10.18 -2.75 -11.60
C ARG A 41 10.00 -3.96 -12.51
N GLU A 42 9.08 -3.85 -13.45
CA GLU A 42 9.27 -4.49 -14.76
C GLU A 42 10.45 -3.77 -15.43
N ALA A 43 11.42 -4.54 -15.91
CA ALA A 43 12.73 -4.09 -16.33
C ALA A 43 12.70 -2.86 -17.25
N SER A 44 13.69 -1.97 -17.05
CA SER A 44 14.10 -0.83 -17.90
C SER A 44 13.62 0.56 -17.45
N SER A 45 14.58 1.42 -17.07
CA SER A 45 14.60 2.89 -17.28
C SER A 45 14.60 3.87 -16.10
N ASP A 46 14.41 3.50 -14.84
CA ASP A 46 14.85 4.38 -13.74
C ASP A 46 15.37 3.59 -12.50
N PRO A 47 16.22 4.17 -11.65
CA PRO A 47 17.03 3.39 -10.70
C PRO A 47 16.33 3.10 -9.36
N GLU A 48 15.22 3.76 -9.05
CA GLU A 48 14.62 3.69 -7.71
C GLU A 48 13.35 2.82 -7.64
N PRO A 49 13.11 2.09 -6.53
CA PRO A 49 11.85 1.35 -6.32
C PRO A 49 10.69 2.34 -6.25
N LYS A 50 9.66 2.15 -7.10
CA LYS A 50 8.47 2.99 -7.07
C LYS A 50 7.58 2.56 -5.90
N ARG A 51 7.37 3.49 -4.97
CA ARG A 51 6.38 3.38 -3.90
C ARG A 51 4.99 3.58 -4.51
N LYS A 52 4.03 2.75 -4.12
CA LYS A 52 2.63 2.88 -4.54
C LYS A 52 1.69 2.90 -3.35
N LYS A 53 0.68 3.75 -3.43
CA LYS A 53 -0.49 3.78 -2.54
C LYS A 53 -1.43 2.63 -2.92
N VAL A 54 -1.76 1.79 -1.94
CA VAL A 54 -2.74 0.70 -2.08
C VAL A 54 -3.69 0.74 -0.89
N VAL A 55 -4.90 0.22 -1.05
CA VAL A 55 -5.87 0.13 0.05
C VAL A 55 -5.96 -1.30 0.58
N VAL A 56 -6.03 -1.43 1.89
CA VAL A 56 -6.24 -2.70 2.59
C VAL A 56 -7.69 -3.14 2.41
N THR A 57 -7.88 -4.33 1.85
CA THR A 57 -9.22 -4.90 1.61
C THR A 57 -9.55 -6.02 2.59
N LYS A 58 -8.55 -6.72 3.12
CA LYS A 58 -8.70 -7.71 4.20
C LYS A 58 -7.46 -7.77 5.09
N THR A 59 -7.68 -8.01 6.37
CA THR A 59 -6.64 -8.18 7.38
C THR A 59 -6.71 -9.57 8.01
N ASP A 60 -5.69 -9.93 8.80
CA ASP A 60 -5.62 -11.18 9.56
C ASP A 60 -5.86 -12.44 8.70
N LEU A 61 -5.30 -12.42 7.48
CA LEU A 61 -5.40 -13.57 6.57
C LEU A 61 -4.57 -14.74 7.08
N LYS A 62 -5.14 -15.93 6.98
CA LYS A 62 -4.43 -17.17 7.23
C LYS A 62 -3.82 -17.71 5.93
N PRO A 63 -2.60 -18.29 5.96
CA PRO A 63 -1.96 -18.93 4.81
C PRO A 63 -2.88 -19.86 4.00
N GLU A 64 -3.71 -20.65 4.68
CA GLU A 64 -4.68 -21.58 4.08
C GLU A 64 -5.74 -20.92 3.19
N ASN A 65 -6.04 -19.63 3.43
CA ASN A 65 -7.03 -18.86 2.69
C ASN A 65 -6.45 -18.15 1.46
N ILE A 66 -5.15 -18.32 1.22
CA ILE A 66 -4.41 -17.63 0.17
C ILE A 66 -4.06 -18.65 -0.93
N HIS A 67 -4.71 -18.50 -2.08
CA HIS A 67 -4.56 -19.44 -3.19
C HIS A 67 -3.11 -19.47 -3.68
N GLY A 68 -2.44 -20.63 -3.56
CA GLY A 68 -1.05 -20.82 -3.98
C GLY A 68 0.00 -20.32 -2.98
N TYR A 69 -0.37 -20.01 -1.73
CA TYR A 69 0.51 -19.42 -0.72
C TYR A 69 1.88 -20.10 -0.61
N GLU A 70 1.93 -21.42 -0.50
CA GLU A 70 3.18 -22.18 -0.35
C GLU A 70 4.16 -21.94 -1.51
N THR A 71 3.66 -21.65 -2.72
CA THR A 71 4.48 -21.40 -3.92
C THR A 71 5.08 -20.00 -3.95
N PHE A 72 4.49 -19.03 -3.26
CA PHE A 72 4.91 -17.63 -3.32
C PHE A 72 5.14 -16.96 -1.98
N LYS A 73 5.06 -17.68 -0.86
CA LYS A 73 5.30 -17.12 0.49
C LYS A 73 6.62 -16.35 0.59
N ASP A 74 7.67 -16.86 -0.07
CA ASP A 74 9.00 -16.23 -0.11
C ASP A 74 9.06 -14.99 -1.02
N LYS A 75 8.03 -14.77 -1.84
CA LYS A 75 7.86 -13.59 -2.71
C LYS A 75 6.89 -12.56 -2.14
N ILE A 76 6.22 -12.87 -1.02
CA ILE A 76 5.30 -11.92 -0.38
C ILE A 76 6.13 -10.77 0.16
N LYS A 77 5.80 -9.57 -0.31
CA LYS A 77 6.49 -8.35 0.12
C LYS A 77 5.88 -7.79 1.39
N LYS A 78 6.67 -6.97 2.09
CA LYS A 78 6.21 -6.20 3.24
C LYS A 78 5.70 -4.83 2.81
N ILE A 79 4.66 -4.35 3.48
CA ILE A 79 4.29 -2.93 3.40
C ILE A 79 5.35 -2.08 4.12
N LYS A 80 5.49 -0.81 3.73
CA LYS A 80 6.42 0.13 4.37
C LYS A 80 5.79 0.86 5.55
N GLY A 81 4.48 1.03 5.54
CA GLY A 81 3.72 1.72 6.58
C GLY A 81 2.38 2.21 6.06
N LEU A 82 1.66 2.94 6.90
CA LEU A 82 0.47 3.68 6.50
C LEU A 82 0.86 4.79 5.53
N TRP A 83 0.07 4.95 4.46
CA TRP A 83 0.19 6.08 3.57
C TRP A 83 -0.27 7.33 4.32
N LYS A 84 0.64 8.27 4.51
CA LYS A 84 0.29 9.62 4.97
C LYS A 84 0.17 10.47 3.72
N ASP A 85 -1.04 10.90 3.38
CA ASP A 85 -1.17 12.01 2.46
C ASP A 85 -0.40 13.17 3.10
N GLU A 86 0.67 13.62 2.45
CA GLU A 86 1.33 14.86 2.85
C GLU A 86 0.25 15.93 2.76
N VAL A 87 -0.22 16.39 3.91
CA VAL A 87 -1.07 17.56 3.99
C VAL A 87 -0.19 18.69 3.48
N ILE A 88 -0.43 19.12 2.24
CA ILE A 88 0.03 20.41 1.79
C ILE A 88 -0.75 21.40 2.65
N THR A 89 -0.17 21.81 3.78
CA THR A 89 -0.62 23.01 4.47
C THR A 89 -0.24 24.17 3.57
N ASP A 90 -1.12 24.51 2.62
CA ASP A 90 -1.23 25.87 2.11
C ASP A 90 -1.63 26.74 3.30
N GLU A 91 -0.65 27.09 4.14
CA GLU A 91 -0.78 28.24 5.03
C GLU A 91 -0.89 29.47 4.12
N ALA A 92 -2.14 29.85 3.89
CA ALA A 92 -2.53 31.10 3.30
C ALA A 92 -1.79 32.25 4.00
N ASN A 93 -0.77 32.79 3.33
CA ASN A 93 -0.21 34.09 3.66
C ASN A 93 -1.27 35.15 3.33
N THR A 94 -2.14 35.41 4.29
CA THR A 94 -3.05 36.54 4.30
C THR A 94 -2.40 37.63 5.13
N ASP A 95 -1.45 38.35 4.53
CA ASP A 95 -0.79 39.54 5.07
C ASP A 95 -0.37 40.34 3.81
N GLN A 96 -0.78 41.57 3.53
CA GLN A 96 -1.05 42.71 4.38
C GLN A 96 -2.15 43.59 3.76
N MET A 97 -3.07 44.06 4.60
CA MET A 97 -3.73 45.35 4.42
C MET A 97 -2.96 46.35 5.28
N ASP A 98 -2.26 47.30 4.64
CA ASP A 98 -1.97 48.63 5.19
C ASP A 98 -1.87 49.63 4.03
#